data_AF-A0A956A3B2-F1
#
_entry.id   AF-A0A956A3B2-F1
#
_cell.length_a   1.000
_cell.length_b   1.000
_cell.length_c   1.000
_cell.angle_alpha   90.00
_cell.angle_beta   90.00
_cell.angle_gamma   90.00
#
_symmetry.space_group_name_H-M   'P 1'
#
loop_
_entity.id
_entity.type
_entity.pdbx_description
1 polymer ?
#
loop_
_entity_poly.entity_id
_entity_poly.type
_entity_poly.pdbx_seq_one_letter_code
_entity_poly.pdbx_strand_id
1 'polypeptide(L)'
;MNRRRPAPLLVKALLWLSVAAAVAAPACGSDSGGGSVVEDTTATDTLLVADSQVVFDTGSAVDTVSDTVIVPGEFGSACNSNKDCTTGWCVEGQNGYICTKECREECPEDFDCKAVGNTAADVVFLCIPRLQRLCAPCLDDLQCPGGACILVDGAGQCATGCDQDGGCPDGFSCGDDPEGTHAGGYCLPETGSCSCTASLAGNQRSCSRESDLGTCFGVETCLGAEGWGDCSAREPAEEICNGVDDDCNGLVDDGLPASQPCSNDVAGVGSCAGLAACYGPAGWVCQAATPEPETCDFRDDDCDGVTDEGFATDGVYDQYEHCGSCFASCADGFPNAAETRCLRDGARAYCVVESCDPGYVKLNAFQCVPDVGSVCQPCSIAAQCLGQGAACVPLSDGSYCTRSCAGGAACPSGFACQAVEGAADPQCMPVSGSCTCDASTPDLSRACSVTYTPSDPSLPSSTCAG
;
A
#
# COMPACT_ATOMS: atom_id res chain seq x y z
N MET A 1 -22.25 31.52 -56.04
CA MET A 1 -21.76 32.11 -54.78
C MET A 1 -22.93 32.77 -54.08
N ASN A 2 -23.64 32.02 -53.24
CA ASN A 2 -24.95 32.39 -52.70
C ASN A 2 -24.86 32.41 -51.17
N ARG A 3 -24.98 33.60 -50.57
CA ARG A 3 -25.00 33.80 -49.11
C ARG A 3 -26.29 33.21 -48.54
N ARG A 4 -26.17 32.22 -47.65
CA ARG A 4 -27.31 31.69 -46.86
C ARG A 4 -27.26 32.25 -45.43
N ARG A 5 -28.45 32.62 -44.96
CA ARG A 5 -28.80 33.15 -43.64
C ARG A 5 -28.59 32.09 -42.53
N PRO A 6 -28.39 32.50 -41.26
CA PRO A 6 -28.36 31.57 -40.12
C PRO A 6 -29.78 31.21 -39.66
N ALA A 7 -29.94 29.98 -39.18
CA ALA A 7 -31.13 29.44 -38.52
C ALA A 7 -30.82 29.16 -37.02
N PRO A 8 -31.83 29.02 -36.15
CA PRO A 8 -31.78 29.47 -34.77
C PRO A 8 -31.37 28.43 -33.72
N LEU A 9 -30.99 28.95 -32.54
CA LEU A 9 -30.70 28.24 -31.30
C LEU A 9 -31.88 27.39 -30.81
N LEU A 10 -31.60 26.14 -30.46
CA LEU A 10 -32.47 25.24 -29.70
C LEU A 10 -31.99 25.22 -28.24
N VAL A 11 -32.80 25.78 -27.35
CA VAL A 11 -32.64 25.69 -25.88
C VAL A 11 -33.20 24.34 -25.44
N LYS A 12 -32.36 23.44 -24.92
CA LYS A 12 -32.79 22.24 -24.20
C LYS A 12 -32.76 22.53 -22.70
N ALA A 13 -33.94 22.56 -22.09
CA ALA A 13 -34.13 22.58 -20.64
C ALA A 13 -33.82 21.19 -20.07
N LEU A 14 -32.90 21.13 -19.10
CA LEU A 14 -32.62 19.94 -18.29
C LEU A 14 -33.37 20.10 -16.95
N LEU A 15 -34.33 19.20 -16.72
CA LEU A 15 -35.01 19.02 -15.44
C LEU A 15 -34.01 18.49 -14.40
N TRP A 16 -33.96 19.16 -13.25
CA TRP A 16 -33.32 18.67 -12.02
C TRP A 16 -34.32 17.81 -11.25
N LEU A 17 -33.99 16.54 -11.03
CA LEU A 17 -34.67 15.66 -10.05
C LEU A 17 -33.72 15.48 -8.87
N SER A 18 -34.07 16.07 -7.72
CA SER A 18 -33.36 15.92 -6.46
C SER A 18 -33.82 14.63 -5.77
N VAL A 19 -32.94 13.64 -5.65
CA VAL A 19 -33.14 12.47 -4.79
C VAL A 19 -32.24 12.64 -3.56
N ALA A 20 -32.87 12.83 -2.40
CA ALA A 20 -32.21 12.85 -1.11
C ALA A 20 -31.98 11.42 -0.63
N ALA A 21 -30.72 11.00 -0.49
CA ALA A 21 -30.33 9.75 0.13
C ALA A 21 -29.95 10.01 1.60
N ALA A 22 -30.69 9.38 2.52
CA ALA A 22 -30.42 9.37 3.94
C ALA A 22 -29.25 8.42 4.24
N VAL A 23 -28.22 8.92 4.93
CA VAL A 23 -27.09 8.13 5.43
C VAL A 23 -27.44 7.66 6.85
N ALA A 24 -27.49 6.34 7.05
CA ALA A 24 -27.56 5.71 8.36
C ALA A 24 -26.16 5.25 8.78
N ALA A 25 -25.71 5.70 9.95
CA ALA A 25 -24.46 5.26 10.57
C ALA A 25 -24.69 3.95 11.35
N PRO A 26 -23.76 2.98 11.32
CA PRO A 26 -23.79 1.84 12.23
C PRO A 26 -23.15 2.20 13.58
N ALA A 27 -23.88 1.91 14.65
CA ALA A 27 -23.45 2.04 16.03
C ALA A 27 -22.42 0.95 16.40
N CYS A 28 -21.36 1.36 17.10
CA CYS A 28 -20.32 0.50 17.65
C CYS A 28 -20.82 -0.13 18.98
N GLY A 29 -20.69 -1.45 19.09
CA GLY A 29 -21.06 -2.25 20.26
C GLY A 29 -20.04 -2.14 21.39
N SER A 30 -20.55 -2.17 22.62
CA SER A 30 -19.77 -2.17 23.85
C SER A 30 -19.47 -3.62 24.26
N ASP A 31 -18.19 -4.00 24.34
CA ASP A 31 -17.77 -5.24 24.99
C ASP A 31 -17.02 -4.93 26.30
N SER A 32 -17.52 -5.55 27.36
CA SER A 32 -17.09 -5.38 28.74
C SER A 32 -15.99 -6.40 29.07
N GLY A 33 -14.92 -5.92 29.69
CA GLY A 33 -13.79 -6.74 30.12
C GLY A 33 -14.16 -7.78 31.17
N GLY A 34 -13.60 -8.98 31.01
CA GLY A 34 -13.56 -10.05 32.00
C GLY A 34 -12.16 -10.68 31.96
N GLY A 35 -11.32 -10.32 32.92
CA GLY A 35 -10.02 -10.95 33.12
C GLY A 35 -10.17 -12.33 33.77
N SER A 36 -9.48 -13.32 33.23
CA SER A 36 -9.16 -14.58 33.91
C SER A 36 -7.65 -14.79 33.83
N VAL A 37 -7.03 -14.65 35.00
CA VAL A 37 -5.69 -15.14 35.32
C VAL A 37 -5.72 -16.67 35.31
N VAL A 38 -4.80 -17.27 34.57
CA VAL A 38 -4.46 -18.68 34.71
C VAL A 38 -2.96 -18.72 35.02
N GLU A 39 -2.63 -19.01 36.27
CA GLU A 39 -1.29 -19.45 36.64
C GLU A 39 -1.10 -20.87 36.11
N ASP A 40 0.02 -21.12 35.44
CA ASP A 40 0.57 -22.47 35.35
C ASP A 40 2.08 -22.43 35.57
N THR A 41 2.50 -23.24 36.53
CA THR A 41 3.85 -23.40 37.05
C THR A 41 4.34 -24.79 36.70
N THR A 42 5.39 -24.91 35.89
CA THR A 42 6.42 -25.98 35.95
C THR A 42 7.56 -25.59 35.00
N ALA A 43 8.74 -25.21 35.51
CA ALA A 43 9.86 -26.07 35.91
C ALA A 43 10.83 -26.44 34.76
N THR A 44 12.02 -25.81 34.84
CA THR A 44 13.38 -26.33 34.58
C THR A 44 13.73 -26.97 33.23
N ASP A 45 14.66 -26.34 32.50
CA ASP A 45 15.88 -27.03 32.06
C ASP A 45 17.09 -26.07 32.02
N THR A 46 18.19 -26.59 32.58
CA THR A 46 19.60 -26.19 32.65
C THR A 46 20.25 -25.95 31.27
N LEU A 47 21.43 -25.37 31.00
CA LEU A 47 22.71 -24.96 31.65
C LEU A 47 23.47 -24.17 30.51
N LEU A 48 24.24 -23.08 30.71
CA LEU A 48 25.73 -23.04 30.79
C LEU A 48 26.26 -21.57 30.70
N VAL A 49 27.08 -21.16 31.68
CA VAL A 49 28.37 -20.38 31.67
C VAL A 49 28.52 -19.21 30.66
N ALA A 50 28.90 -17.97 31.01
CA ALA A 50 30.09 -17.57 31.76
C ALA A 50 30.05 -16.12 32.30
N ASP A 51 30.85 -15.95 33.35
CA ASP A 51 31.23 -14.79 34.15
C ASP A 51 31.89 -13.63 33.37
N SER A 52 31.63 -12.39 33.81
CA SER A 52 32.59 -11.28 33.79
C SER A 52 32.08 -10.14 34.67
N GLN A 53 32.61 -10.08 35.90
CA GLN A 53 32.53 -8.93 36.79
C GLN A 53 33.32 -7.74 36.22
N VAL A 54 32.78 -6.51 36.35
CA VAL A 54 33.59 -5.29 36.38
C VAL A 54 33.08 -4.33 37.44
N VAL A 55 34.05 -3.68 38.07
CA VAL A 55 34.09 -3.09 39.40
C VAL A 55 33.46 -1.68 39.42
N PHE A 56 32.72 -1.36 40.48
CA PHE A 56 32.35 0.01 40.83
C PHE A 56 33.57 0.73 41.44
N ASP A 57 33.98 1.85 40.85
CA ASP A 57 34.89 2.80 41.51
C ASP A 57 34.24 4.18 41.59
N THR A 58 34.23 4.71 42.81
CA THR A 58 33.70 6.01 43.20
C THR A 58 34.83 7.02 43.17
N GLY A 59 34.70 8.09 42.36
CA GLY A 59 35.71 9.15 42.28
C GLY A 59 35.10 10.50 41.93
N SER A 60 35.42 11.49 42.77
CA SER A 60 34.95 12.87 42.81
C SER A 60 35.15 13.71 41.54
N ALA A 61 34.32 14.75 41.47
CA ALA A 61 34.36 15.89 40.58
C ALA A 61 35.76 16.49 40.38
N VAL A 62 36.10 16.72 39.12
CA VAL A 62 37.10 17.69 38.67
C VAL A 62 36.44 18.52 37.58
N ASP A 63 36.44 19.82 37.81
CA ASP A 63 36.01 20.87 36.89
C ASP A 63 37.02 20.93 35.72
N THR A 64 36.58 20.56 34.53
CA THR A 64 37.34 20.77 33.29
C THR A 64 36.40 21.36 32.26
N VAL A 65 36.68 22.61 31.88
CA VAL A 65 36.17 23.28 30.68
C VAL A 65 36.35 22.32 29.51
N SER A 66 35.24 21.74 29.06
CA SER A 66 35.20 20.88 27.88
C SER A 66 35.02 21.76 26.66
N ASP A 67 36.08 21.87 25.88
CA ASP A 67 36.02 22.31 24.49
C ASP A 67 35.14 21.31 23.73
N THR A 68 33.84 21.60 23.64
CA THR A 68 32.84 20.68 23.08
C THR A 68 33.00 20.63 21.57
N VAL A 69 33.56 19.53 21.07
CA VAL A 69 33.39 19.11 19.68
C VAL A 69 31.89 18.87 19.48
N ILE A 70 31.20 19.82 18.83
CA ILE A 70 29.79 19.65 18.46
C ILE A 70 29.73 18.49 17.46
N VAL A 71 29.11 17.39 17.86
CA VAL A 71 28.95 16.20 17.02
C VAL A 71 27.87 16.48 15.98
N PRO A 72 28.10 16.24 14.68
CA PRO A 72 27.11 16.52 13.65
C PRO A 72 25.74 15.91 13.96
N GLY A 73 24.71 16.76 13.96
CA GLY A 73 23.32 16.40 14.21
C GLY A 73 22.86 16.51 15.67
N GLU A 74 23.78 16.70 16.62
CA GLU A 74 23.43 17.00 18.02
C GLU A 74 23.05 18.47 18.21
N PHE A 75 22.47 18.79 19.38
CA PHE A 75 22.09 20.15 19.75
C PHE A 75 23.21 21.18 19.48
N GLY A 76 22.88 22.25 18.78
CA GLY A 76 23.82 23.30 18.38
C GLY A 76 24.60 23.03 17.08
N SER A 77 24.44 21.87 16.46
CA SER A 77 25.05 21.55 15.15
C SER A 77 24.38 22.31 14.01
N ALA A 78 25.14 22.71 13.00
CA ALA A 78 24.54 23.22 11.76
C ALA A 78 23.67 22.16 11.07
N CYS A 79 22.57 22.58 10.46
CA CYS A 79 21.65 21.72 9.71
C CYS A 79 21.11 22.44 8.47
N ASN A 80 20.60 21.70 7.49
CA ASN A 80 19.86 22.24 6.34
C ASN A 80 18.41 21.75 6.31
N SER A 81 18.10 20.68 7.04
CA SER A 81 16.77 20.12 7.18
C SER A 81 16.58 19.44 8.54
N ASN A 82 15.33 19.23 8.92
CA ASN A 82 14.98 18.50 10.15
C ASN A 82 15.62 17.11 10.26
N LYS A 83 15.91 16.46 9.13
CA LYS A 83 16.53 15.12 9.09
C LYS A 83 17.99 15.12 9.51
N ASP A 84 18.65 16.28 9.45
CA ASP A 84 20.05 16.41 9.83
C ASP A 84 20.22 16.43 11.36
N CYS A 85 19.13 16.58 12.11
CA CYS A 85 19.11 16.68 13.55
C CYS A 85 18.59 15.39 14.19
N THR A 86 19.30 14.87 15.21
CA THR A 86 18.89 13.68 15.95
C THR A 86 17.54 13.86 16.64
N THR A 87 17.22 15.09 17.00
CA THR A 87 15.96 15.53 17.59
C THR A 87 14.85 15.76 16.57
N GLY A 88 15.16 15.77 15.27
CA GLY A 88 14.21 16.06 14.21
C GLY A 88 13.88 17.55 14.04
N TRP A 89 14.59 18.46 14.71
CA TRP A 89 14.28 19.90 14.68
C TRP A 89 15.48 20.73 14.25
N CYS A 90 15.40 21.32 13.06
CA CYS A 90 16.34 22.27 12.50
C CYS A 90 15.72 23.67 12.54
N VAL A 91 16.25 24.58 13.37
CA VAL A 91 15.67 25.91 13.59
C VAL A 91 16.67 27.00 13.25
N GLU A 92 16.19 28.20 12.94
CA GLU A 92 17.04 29.34 12.59
C GLU A 92 17.88 29.81 13.79
N GLY A 93 19.19 29.94 13.59
CA GLY A 93 20.15 30.50 14.53
C GLY A 93 20.91 31.70 13.94
N GLN A 94 21.74 32.35 14.76
CA GLN A 94 22.44 33.60 14.42
C GLN A 94 23.38 33.49 13.19
N ASN A 95 23.88 32.28 12.92
CA ASN A 95 24.83 31.98 11.85
C ASN A 95 24.30 30.91 10.88
N GLY A 96 22.98 30.82 10.70
CA GLY A 96 22.31 29.80 9.92
C GLY A 96 21.52 28.81 10.77
N TYR A 97 20.95 27.79 10.15
CA TYR A 97 20.11 26.83 10.85
C TYR A 97 20.93 25.89 11.73
N ILE A 98 20.40 25.62 12.93
CA ILE A 98 21.02 24.74 13.91
C ILE A 98 20.01 23.72 14.47
N CYS A 99 20.52 22.55 14.86
CA CYS A 99 19.76 21.53 15.53
C CYS A 99 19.39 21.97 16.94
N THR A 100 18.11 21.87 17.28
CA THR A 100 17.59 22.21 18.60
C THR A 100 16.96 21.00 19.29
N LYS A 101 16.48 21.16 20.53
CA LYS A 101 15.78 20.15 21.31
C LYS A 101 14.47 20.68 21.86
N GLU A 102 13.58 19.76 22.20
CA GLU A 102 12.37 20.06 22.94
C GLU A 102 12.69 20.54 24.37
N CYS A 103 11.85 21.43 24.88
CA CYS A 103 11.95 21.99 26.21
C CYS A 103 10.60 21.92 26.92
N ARG A 104 10.62 21.87 28.25
CA ARG A 104 9.41 22.05 29.05
C ARG A 104 9.34 23.45 29.61
N GLU A 105 10.42 23.89 30.27
CA GLU A 105 10.54 25.24 30.82
C GLU A 105 11.99 25.80 30.77
N GLU A 106 13.01 24.94 30.66
CA GLU A 106 14.41 25.34 30.69
C GLU A 106 15.16 24.96 29.40
N CYS A 107 15.99 25.90 28.93
CA CYS A 107 16.90 25.74 27.80
C CYS A 107 18.33 26.14 28.20
N PRO A 108 19.35 25.70 27.43
CA PRO A 108 20.72 26.15 27.60
C PRO A 108 20.86 27.68 27.49
N GLU A 109 21.98 28.22 27.96
CA GLU A 109 22.30 29.64 27.85
C GLU A 109 22.19 30.11 26.39
N ASP A 110 21.62 31.31 26.18
CA ASP A 110 21.25 31.87 24.87
C ASP A 110 20.13 31.16 24.10
N PHE A 111 19.26 30.38 24.77
CA PHE A 111 18.04 29.81 24.18
C PHE A 111 16.81 30.08 25.06
N ASP A 112 15.68 30.36 24.42
CA ASP A 112 14.38 30.48 25.08
C ASP A 112 13.49 29.28 24.76
N CYS A 113 12.76 28.79 25.76
CA CYS A 113 11.74 27.77 25.54
C CYS A 113 10.48 28.39 24.95
N LYS A 114 10.15 28.07 23.68
CA LYS A 114 9.02 28.67 22.94
C LYS A 114 8.13 27.60 22.30
N ALA A 115 6.82 27.86 22.27
CA ALA A 115 5.86 27.01 21.56
C ALA A 115 5.93 27.25 20.04
N VAL A 116 6.00 26.16 19.27
CA VAL A 116 5.99 26.16 17.80
C VAL A 116 4.82 25.30 17.33
N GLY A 117 4.05 25.83 16.38
CA GLY A 117 2.96 25.10 15.75
C GLY A 117 3.51 24.17 14.66
N ASN A 118 3.12 22.90 14.67
CA ASN A 118 3.31 22.00 13.54
C ASN A 118 1.95 21.78 12.83
N THR A 119 1.97 21.11 11.67
CA THR A 119 0.76 20.79 10.90
C THR A 119 -0.14 19.74 11.57
N ALA A 120 0.27 19.19 12.72
CA ALA A 120 -0.55 18.39 13.61
C ALA A 120 -1.09 19.26 14.75
N ALA A 121 -2.19 18.86 15.39
CA ALA A 121 -2.88 19.69 16.38
C ALA A 121 -2.11 19.91 17.72
N ASP A 122 -0.86 19.45 17.82
CA ASP A 122 -0.06 19.46 19.04
C ASP A 122 0.99 20.58 19.02
N VAL A 123 0.94 21.45 20.04
CA VAL A 123 1.96 22.48 20.27
C VAL A 123 3.22 21.85 20.86
N VAL A 124 4.36 22.02 20.19
CA VAL A 124 5.66 21.52 20.65
C VAL A 124 6.48 22.69 21.17
N PHE A 125 7.11 22.53 22.33
CA PHE A 125 7.98 23.56 22.91
C PHE A 125 9.43 23.24 22.57
N LEU A 126 10.11 24.16 21.88
CA LEU A 126 11.49 24.00 21.42
C LEU A 126 12.39 25.05 22.05
N CYS A 127 13.65 24.71 22.25
CA CYS A 127 14.69 25.68 22.58
C CYS A 127 15.00 26.52 21.35
N ILE A 128 14.44 27.71 21.25
CA ILE A 128 14.74 28.61 20.14
C ILE A 128 15.91 29.50 20.55
N PRO A 129 16.97 29.61 19.72
CA PRO A 129 18.08 30.52 20.00
C PRO A 129 17.57 31.92 20.28
N ARG A 130 18.13 32.58 21.31
CA ARG A 130 17.97 34.01 21.54
C ARG A 130 18.70 34.73 20.43
N LEU A 131 18.00 35.00 19.34
CA LEU A 131 18.50 35.90 18.31
C LEU A 131 18.57 37.29 18.93
N GLN A 132 19.77 37.71 19.36
CA GLN A 132 20.03 39.08 19.79
C GLN A 132 19.90 40.00 18.58
N ARG A 133 18.67 40.41 18.30
CA ARG A 133 18.33 41.33 17.21
C ARG A 133 18.60 42.77 17.61
N LEU A 134 19.80 43.05 18.15
CA LEU A 134 20.19 44.41 18.51
C LEU A 134 20.10 45.30 17.28
N CYS A 135 19.43 46.45 17.40
CA CYS A 135 19.23 47.37 16.30
C CYS A 135 18.39 46.83 15.12
N ALA A 136 17.57 45.79 15.35
CA ALA A 136 16.52 45.42 14.40
C ALA A 136 15.30 46.34 14.56
N PRO A 137 14.70 46.83 13.46
CA PRO A 137 13.53 47.69 13.54
C PRO A 137 12.33 46.95 14.15
N CYS A 138 11.59 47.65 15.02
CA CYS A 138 10.41 47.13 15.69
C CYS A 138 9.36 48.24 15.91
N LEU A 139 8.13 47.81 16.12
CA LEU A 139 6.96 48.61 16.48
C LEU A 139 6.50 48.32 17.92
N ASP A 140 6.73 47.10 18.41
CA ASP A 140 6.40 46.66 19.76
C ASP A 140 7.37 45.57 20.28
N ASP A 141 7.32 45.31 21.59
CA ASP A 141 8.22 44.38 22.29
C ASP A 141 8.11 42.92 21.81
N LEU A 142 6.95 42.51 21.27
CA LEU A 142 6.75 41.13 20.82
C LEU A 142 7.62 40.80 19.60
N GLN A 143 8.07 41.84 18.88
CA GLN A 143 8.97 41.72 17.74
C GLN A 143 10.45 41.61 18.13
N CYS A 144 10.76 41.70 19.44
CA CYS A 144 12.12 41.64 19.98
C CYS A 144 12.27 40.44 20.93
N PRO A 145 12.53 39.22 20.40
CA PRO A 145 12.66 38.02 21.22
C PRO A 145 13.78 38.16 22.26
N GLY A 146 13.44 38.11 23.55
CA GLY A 146 14.40 38.27 24.64
C GLY A 146 14.83 39.71 24.93
N GLY A 147 14.09 40.70 24.42
CA GLY A 147 14.38 42.13 24.58
C GLY A 147 13.12 42.99 24.65
N ALA A 148 13.29 44.28 24.36
CA ALA A 148 12.21 45.27 24.24
C ALA A 148 12.42 46.14 23.00
N CYS A 149 11.34 46.74 22.51
CA CYS A 149 11.39 47.69 21.42
C CYS A 149 11.63 49.10 21.96
N ILE A 150 12.89 49.55 21.90
CA ILE A 150 13.32 50.82 22.48
C ILE A 150 13.50 51.87 21.40
N LEU A 151 13.11 53.11 21.71
CA LEU A 151 13.30 54.21 20.79
C LEU A 151 14.78 54.63 20.76
N VAL A 152 15.49 54.29 19.68
CA VAL A 152 16.87 54.70 19.43
C VAL A 152 16.89 55.57 18.18
N ASP A 153 17.37 56.80 18.32
CA ASP A 153 17.43 57.78 17.22
C ASP A 153 16.07 58.03 16.53
N GLY A 154 14.99 58.02 17.31
CA GLY A 154 13.63 58.31 16.85
C GLY A 154 12.92 57.15 16.13
N ALA A 155 13.51 55.96 16.08
CA ALA A 155 12.89 54.75 15.55
C ALA A 155 12.90 53.64 16.61
N GLY A 156 11.87 52.78 16.60
CA GLY A 156 11.83 51.59 17.46
C GLY A 156 12.89 50.58 17.00
N GLN A 157 13.77 50.19 17.92
CA GLN A 157 14.86 49.27 17.70
C GLN A 157 14.87 48.23 18.82
N CYS A 158 15.01 46.96 18.45
CA CYS A 158 15.13 45.88 19.40
C CYS A 158 16.42 46.03 20.20
N ALA A 159 16.28 45.99 21.52
CA ALA A 159 17.39 46.01 22.47
C ALA A 159 17.23 44.85 23.45
N THR A 160 18.33 44.18 23.77
CA THR A 160 18.35 43.08 24.75
C THR A 160 18.59 43.65 26.14
N GLY A 161 17.94 43.06 27.16
CA GLY A 161 18.15 43.47 28.55
C GLY A 161 19.57 43.16 29.03
N CYS A 162 20.11 43.97 29.94
CA CYS A 162 21.45 43.82 30.51
C CYS A 162 21.51 44.29 31.97
N ASP A 163 22.49 43.76 32.69
CA ASP A 163 22.87 44.19 34.04
C ASP A 163 24.23 44.90 34.01
N GLN A 164 24.52 45.69 35.06
CA GLN A 164 25.57 46.73 35.06
C GLN A 164 27.02 46.28 34.79
N ASP A 165 27.34 44.97 34.73
CA ASP A 165 28.73 44.48 34.68
C ASP A 165 29.07 43.50 33.53
N GLY A 166 28.27 43.44 32.47
CA GLY A 166 28.66 42.76 31.23
C GLY A 166 27.58 41.85 30.66
N GLY A 167 27.50 41.82 29.33
CA GLY A 167 26.47 41.08 28.59
C GLY A 167 26.08 41.74 27.27
N CYS A 168 26.43 43.01 27.08
CA CYS A 168 26.26 43.67 25.79
C CYS A 168 27.44 43.34 24.85
N PRO A 169 27.15 43.00 23.58
CA PRO A 169 28.18 42.82 22.56
C PRO A 169 29.01 44.09 22.32
N ASP A 170 30.18 43.93 21.69
CA ASP A 170 31.06 45.04 21.32
C ASP A 170 30.28 46.13 20.55
N GLY A 171 30.46 47.39 20.96
CA GLY A 171 29.75 48.54 20.39
C GLY A 171 28.42 48.87 21.06
N PHE A 172 28.01 48.09 22.07
CA PHE A 172 26.85 48.38 22.92
C PHE A 172 27.25 48.52 24.38
N SER A 173 26.62 49.49 25.06
CA SER A 173 26.77 49.71 26.48
C SER A 173 25.44 49.53 27.18
N CYS A 174 25.47 48.98 28.40
CA CYS A 174 24.26 48.81 29.19
C CYS A 174 23.77 50.16 29.72
N GLY A 175 22.55 50.54 29.37
CA GLY A 175 21.94 51.82 29.78
C GLY A 175 20.43 51.73 29.92
N ASP A 176 19.82 52.72 30.59
CA ASP A 176 18.37 52.80 30.73
C ASP A 176 17.70 53.18 29.40
N ASP A 177 16.45 52.75 29.19
CA ASP A 177 15.62 53.17 28.05
C ASP A 177 15.59 54.72 27.95
N PRO A 178 16.05 55.32 26.83
CA PRO A 178 16.11 56.77 26.65
C PRO A 178 14.78 57.50 26.88
N GLU A 179 13.66 56.86 26.58
CA GLU A 179 12.32 57.41 26.76
C GLU A 179 11.69 57.01 28.12
N GLY A 180 12.35 56.11 28.86
CA GLY A 180 11.88 55.61 30.16
C GLY A 180 10.57 54.82 30.07
N THR A 181 10.24 54.28 28.89
CA THR A 181 9.04 53.46 28.67
C THR A 181 9.17 52.06 29.26
N HIS A 182 10.41 51.58 29.39
CA HIS A 182 10.74 50.28 29.97
C HIS A 182 11.67 50.44 31.19
N ALA A 183 11.47 49.59 32.20
CA ALA A 183 12.29 49.59 33.41
C ALA A 183 13.39 48.52 33.30
N GLY A 184 14.64 48.90 33.61
CA GLY A 184 15.80 48.00 33.55
C GLY A 184 16.89 48.52 32.61
N GLY A 185 18.03 47.84 32.61
CA GLY A 185 19.13 48.11 31.68
C GLY A 185 18.92 47.39 30.35
N TYR A 186 19.28 48.07 29.27
CA TYR A 186 19.24 47.56 27.91
C TYR A 186 20.54 47.85 27.16
N CYS A 187 20.93 46.96 26.26
CA CYS A 187 22.10 47.15 25.41
C CYS A 187 21.80 48.21 24.35
N LEU A 188 22.31 49.42 24.58
CA LEU A 188 22.16 50.56 23.69
C LEU A 188 23.46 50.80 22.91
N PRO A 189 23.38 51.16 21.61
CA PRO A 189 24.57 51.38 20.81
C PRO A 189 25.36 52.56 21.38
N GLU A 190 26.68 52.41 21.55
CA GLU A 190 27.56 53.47 22.07
C GLU A 190 27.56 54.73 21.18
N THR A 191 27.19 54.57 19.91
CA THR A 191 27.02 55.63 18.92
C THR A 191 25.74 56.45 19.13
N GLY A 192 24.79 55.95 19.92
CA GLY A 192 23.45 56.52 20.09
C GLY A 192 22.51 56.31 18.89
N SER A 193 22.94 55.58 17.86
CA SER A 193 22.16 55.29 16.65
C SER A 193 22.44 53.88 16.14
N CYS A 194 21.41 53.21 15.64
CA CYS A 194 21.50 51.91 14.99
C CYS A 194 21.97 51.98 13.52
N SER A 195 22.50 53.13 13.12
CA SER A 195 23.19 53.30 11.84
C SER A 195 24.47 52.47 11.82
N CYS A 196 24.68 51.67 10.77
CA CYS A 196 25.90 50.86 10.65
C CYS A 196 27.14 51.76 10.61
N THR A 197 28.05 51.51 11.55
CA THR A 197 29.33 52.20 11.73
C THR A 197 30.39 51.18 12.11
N ALA A 198 31.68 51.57 12.10
CA ALA A 198 32.78 50.67 12.49
C ALA A 198 32.60 50.05 13.88
N SER A 199 31.99 50.77 14.83
CA SER A 199 31.70 50.28 16.18
C SER A 199 30.62 49.20 16.21
N LEU A 200 29.81 49.09 15.15
CA LEU A 200 28.70 48.13 15.06
C LEU A 200 28.98 47.02 14.03
N ALA A 201 30.22 46.86 13.58
CA ALA A 201 30.60 45.85 12.60
C ALA A 201 30.27 44.43 13.13
N GLY A 202 29.61 43.62 12.29
CA GLY A 202 29.15 42.27 12.64
C GLY A 202 27.72 42.20 13.18
N ASN A 203 27.11 43.33 13.57
CA ASN A 203 25.71 43.34 14.00
C ASN A 203 24.77 42.98 12.85
N GLN A 204 23.65 42.34 13.19
CA GLN A 204 22.63 41.92 12.23
C GLN A 204 21.30 42.62 12.51
N ARG A 205 20.58 42.97 11.45
CA ARG A 205 19.18 43.42 11.53
C ARG A 205 18.32 42.64 10.55
N SER A 206 17.01 42.64 10.78
CA SER A 206 16.06 42.10 9.81
C SER A 206 16.02 42.94 8.54
N CYS A 207 15.82 42.26 7.42
CA CYS A 207 15.54 42.84 6.12
C CYS A 207 14.44 42.01 5.43
N SER A 208 13.86 42.54 4.35
CA SER A 208 12.89 41.82 3.55
C SER A 208 13.11 42.03 2.06
N ARG A 209 12.68 41.04 1.27
CA ARG A 209 12.49 41.14 -0.18
C ARG A 209 11.01 40.94 -0.47
N GLU A 210 10.43 41.88 -1.20
CA GLU A 210 9.01 41.91 -1.53
C GLU A 210 8.80 41.73 -3.03
N SER A 211 7.76 41.00 -3.40
CA SER A 211 7.26 40.90 -4.78
C SER A 211 5.73 40.84 -4.78
N ASP A 212 5.12 40.69 -5.95
CA ASP A 212 3.68 40.45 -6.06
C ASP A 212 3.25 39.09 -5.49
N LEU A 213 4.20 38.17 -5.26
CA LEU A 213 3.94 36.83 -4.71
C LEU A 213 3.94 36.82 -3.17
N GLY A 214 4.82 37.60 -2.52
CA GLY A 214 4.87 37.70 -1.07
C GLY A 214 6.09 38.45 -0.54
N THR A 215 6.38 38.27 0.74
CA THR A 215 7.46 38.96 1.44
C THR A 215 8.36 37.98 2.17
N CYS A 216 9.56 37.76 1.64
CA CYS A 216 10.56 36.95 2.30
C CYS A 216 11.39 37.78 3.26
N PHE A 217 11.64 37.26 4.46
CA PHE A 217 12.45 37.89 5.48
C PHE A 217 13.86 37.28 5.53
N GLY A 218 14.83 38.06 5.97
CA GLY A 218 16.22 37.64 6.16
C GLY A 218 16.97 38.63 7.03
N VAL A 219 18.30 38.60 6.96
CA VAL A 219 19.17 39.48 7.74
C VAL A 219 20.17 40.24 6.87
N GLU A 220 20.51 41.46 7.28
CA GLU A 220 21.65 42.22 6.78
C GLU A 220 22.70 42.32 7.89
N THR A 221 23.98 42.15 7.53
CA THR A 221 25.11 42.29 8.47
C THR A 221 25.80 43.64 8.27
N CYS A 222 26.08 44.36 9.35
CA CYS A 222 26.81 45.62 9.31
C CYS A 222 28.30 45.38 8.98
N LEU A 223 28.76 45.94 7.87
CA LEU A 223 30.14 45.83 7.37
C LEU A 223 31.03 46.99 7.88
N GLY A 224 30.69 47.54 9.04
CA GLY A 224 31.42 48.64 9.66
C GLY A 224 31.20 49.97 8.93
N ALA A 225 32.27 50.60 8.46
CA ALA A 225 32.18 51.88 7.75
C ALA A 225 31.57 51.76 6.33
N GLU A 226 31.48 50.53 5.80
CA GLU A 226 30.91 50.25 4.47
C GLU A 226 29.36 50.24 4.49
N GLY A 227 28.74 50.26 5.66
CA GLY A 227 27.28 50.22 5.82
C GLY A 227 26.72 48.80 5.96
N TRP A 228 25.40 48.68 5.89
CA TRP A 228 24.72 47.38 5.92
C TRP A 228 24.99 46.63 4.61
N GLY A 229 25.35 45.36 4.71
CA GLY A 229 25.54 44.47 3.57
C GLY A 229 24.22 44.07 2.91
N ASP A 230 24.31 43.15 1.96
CA ASP A 230 23.13 42.66 1.23
C ASP A 230 22.17 41.88 2.12
N CYS A 231 20.88 42.00 1.85
CA CYS A 231 19.83 41.25 2.53
C CYS A 231 19.89 39.77 2.17
N SER A 232 19.97 38.90 3.18
CA SER A 232 20.01 37.44 3.02
C SER A 232 18.66 36.79 2.71
N ALA A 233 17.56 37.56 2.70
CA ALA A 233 16.24 37.05 2.33
C ALA A 233 16.28 36.53 0.89
N ARG A 234 15.63 35.39 0.62
CA ARG A 234 15.42 34.89 -0.75
C ARG A 234 14.47 35.81 -1.52
N GLU A 235 14.54 35.80 -2.85
CA GLU A 235 13.43 36.33 -3.64
C GLU A 235 12.20 35.42 -3.51
N PRO A 236 11.00 35.98 -3.26
CA PRO A 236 9.76 35.23 -3.41
C PRO A 236 9.65 34.65 -4.82
N ALA A 237 9.37 33.35 -4.92
CA ALA A 237 9.26 32.60 -6.16
C ALA A 237 7.94 31.81 -6.20
N GLU A 238 7.53 31.32 -7.37
CA GLU A 238 6.35 30.45 -7.44
C GLU A 238 6.58 29.15 -6.66
N GLU A 239 5.53 28.67 -5.98
CA GLU A 239 5.54 27.42 -5.23
C GLU A 239 5.97 26.23 -6.09
N ILE A 240 6.88 25.42 -5.54
CA ILE A 240 7.21 24.09 -6.02
C ILE A 240 7.06 23.11 -4.87
N CYS A 241 6.74 21.85 -5.16
CA CYS A 241 6.63 20.83 -4.12
C CYS A 241 8.01 20.49 -3.54
N ASN A 242 8.42 21.20 -2.50
CA ASN A 242 9.71 21.05 -1.84
C ASN A 242 9.62 21.18 -0.30
N GLY A 243 8.42 21.42 0.25
CA GLY A 243 8.22 21.59 1.69
C GLY A 243 8.62 22.96 2.21
N VAL A 244 8.77 23.94 1.32
CA VAL A 244 9.18 25.31 1.61
C VAL A 244 8.15 26.24 0.99
N ASP A 245 7.79 27.29 1.73
CA ASP A 245 6.94 28.39 1.28
C ASP A 245 7.74 29.31 0.34
N ASP A 246 7.93 28.94 -0.92
CA ASP A 246 8.77 29.65 -1.89
C ASP A 246 8.33 31.08 -2.19
N ASP A 247 7.03 31.37 -2.10
CA ASP A 247 6.51 32.72 -2.28
C ASP A 247 6.48 33.56 -0.99
N CYS A 248 6.80 32.95 0.15
CA CYS A 248 6.78 33.58 1.46
C CYS A 248 5.42 34.21 1.80
N ASN A 249 4.32 33.59 1.37
CA ASN A 249 2.96 34.04 1.69
C ASN A 249 2.45 33.50 3.05
N GLY A 250 3.20 32.58 3.67
CA GLY A 250 2.88 31.94 4.95
C GLY A 250 2.21 30.58 4.84
N LEU A 251 2.04 30.04 3.63
CA LEU A 251 1.51 28.71 3.36
C LEU A 251 2.56 27.90 2.60
N VAL A 252 2.82 26.67 3.05
CA VAL A 252 3.83 25.81 2.44
C VAL A 252 3.21 24.97 1.32
N ASP A 253 3.87 24.91 0.17
CA ASP A 253 3.50 24.12 -1.00
C ASP A 253 2.05 24.41 -1.48
N ASP A 254 1.61 25.67 -1.36
CA ASP A 254 0.26 26.06 -1.77
C ASP A 254 0.18 26.44 -3.26
N GLY A 255 -1.02 26.70 -3.78
CA GLY A 255 -1.20 26.98 -5.22
C GLY A 255 -0.87 25.81 -6.17
N LEU A 256 -0.32 24.70 -5.67
CA LEU A 256 0.03 23.50 -6.43
C LEU A 256 -1.21 22.69 -6.82
N PRO A 257 -1.16 21.92 -7.93
CA PRO A 257 -2.24 21.00 -8.26
C PRO A 257 -2.41 19.94 -7.17
N ALA A 258 -3.63 19.43 -6.96
CA ALA A 258 -3.85 18.36 -5.97
C ALA A 258 -3.07 17.07 -6.31
N SER A 259 -2.84 16.82 -7.59
CA SER A 259 -2.03 15.72 -8.10
C SER A 259 -1.55 15.99 -9.53
N GLN A 260 -0.54 15.25 -9.97
CA GLN A 260 -0.05 15.29 -11.36
C GLN A 260 0.16 13.87 -11.91
N PRO A 261 0.05 13.64 -13.23
CA PRO A 261 0.28 12.32 -13.81
C PRO A 261 1.72 11.85 -13.58
N CYS A 262 1.89 10.55 -13.32
CA CYS A 262 3.18 9.90 -13.15
C CYS A 262 3.13 8.45 -13.64
N SER A 263 4.28 7.79 -13.71
CA SER A 263 4.40 6.36 -13.93
C SER A 263 5.49 5.75 -13.03
N ASN A 264 5.31 4.49 -12.67
CA ASN A 264 6.38 3.64 -12.15
C ASN A 264 6.80 2.68 -13.25
N ASP A 265 8.09 2.64 -13.54
CA ASP A 265 8.67 1.88 -14.65
C ASP A 265 9.63 0.81 -14.12
N VAL A 266 9.41 -0.45 -14.53
CA VAL A 266 10.32 -1.56 -14.23
C VAL A 266 10.83 -2.14 -15.54
N ALA A 267 12.14 -2.02 -15.76
CA ALA A 267 12.76 -2.40 -17.03
C ALA A 267 12.55 -3.91 -17.34
N GLY A 268 11.89 -4.18 -18.46
CA GLY A 268 11.59 -5.54 -18.91
C GLY A 268 10.34 -6.18 -18.27
N VAL A 269 9.62 -5.42 -17.42
CA VAL A 269 8.30 -5.79 -16.90
C VAL A 269 7.28 -4.86 -17.57
N GLY A 270 7.07 -3.65 -17.03
CA GLY A 270 6.13 -2.71 -17.63
C GLY A 270 6.17 -1.30 -17.04
N SER A 271 5.08 -0.56 -17.25
CA SER A 271 4.93 0.84 -16.84
C SER A 271 3.51 1.11 -16.35
N CYS A 272 3.35 1.28 -15.04
CA CYS A 272 2.06 1.55 -14.44
C CYS A 272 1.87 3.05 -14.28
N ALA A 273 0.84 3.59 -14.95
CA ALA A 273 0.46 5.00 -14.84
C ALA A 273 -0.36 5.27 -13.57
N GLY A 274 -0.21 6.46 -13.01
CA GLY A 274 -0.94 6.88 -11.84
C GLY A 274 -0.87 8.39 -11.60
N LEU A 275 -1.08 8.77 -10.35
CA LEU A 275 -1.03 10.16 -9.91
C LEU A 275 0.03 10.32 -8.83
N ALA A 276 0.85 11.35 -8.94
CA ALA A 276 1.75 11.78 -7.89
C ALA A 276 1.07 12.83 -7.02
N ALA A 277 1.32 12.76 -5.72
CA ALA A 277 0.91 13.76 -4.74
C ALA A 277 2.14 14.49 -4.19
N CYS A 278 1.97 15.73 -3.76
CA CYS A 278 3.03 16.50 -3.14
C CYS A 278 3.21 16.05 -1.68
N TYR A 279 4.43 15.68 -1.30
CA TYR A 279 4.81 15.28 0.06
C TYR A 279 5.86 16.25 0.63
N GLY A 280 5.74 17.54 0.29
CA GLY A 280 6.64 18.62 0.66
C GLY A 280 8.10 18.28 0.38
N PRO A 281 8.97 18.09 1.39
CA PRO A 281 10.40 17.84 1.15
C PRO A 281 10.72 16.55 0.36
N ALA A 282 9.79 15.59 0.31
CA ALA A 282 9.94 14.40 -0.53
C ALA A 282 9.58 14.66 -2.01
N GLY A 283 9.08 15.85 -2.32
CA GLY A 283 8.62 16.25 -3.62
C GLY A 283 7.35 15.51 -4.05
N TRP A 284 7.20 15.39 -5.36
CA TRP A 284 6.11 14.65 -5.97
C TRP A 284 6.37 13.14 -5.91
N VAL A 285 5.55 12.42 -5.14
CA VAL A 285 5.69 10.98 -4.98
C VAL A 285 4.59 10.26 -5.77
N CYS A 286 4.99 9.45 -6.74
CA CYS A 286 4.08 8.68 -7.57
C CYS A 286 3.37 7.59 -6.75
N GLN A 287 2.03 7.54 -6.85
CA GLN A 287 1.18 6.55 -6.19
C GLN A 287 0.71 5.45 -7.14
N ALA A 288 1.32 5.32 -8.33
CA ALA A 288 1.04 4.22 -9.23
C ALA A 288 1.47 2.88 -8.59
N ALA A 289 0.87 1.77 -9.04
CA ALA A 289 1.39 0.45 -8.71
C ALA A 289 2.83 0.32 -9.24
N THR A 290 3.64 -0.54 -8.63
CA THR A 290 4.92 -0.94 -9.21
C THR A 290 4.63 -2.12 -10.15
N PRO A 291 4.98 -2.06 -11.44
CA PRO A 291 4.81 -3.19 -12.35
C PRO A 291 5.48 -4.47 -11.83
N GLU A 292 4.76 -5.58 -11.88
CA GLU A 292 5.24 -6.92 -11.54
C GLU A 292 5.03 -7.87 -12.73
N PRO A 293 5.84 -8.93 -12.90
CA PRO A 293 5.57 -9.92 -13.94
C PRO A 293 4.22 -10.58 -13.70
N GLU A 294 3.48 -10.83 -14.78
CA GLU A 294 2.17 -11.46 -14.69
C GLU A 294 2.17 -12.73 -13.85
N THR A 295 1.12 -12.83 -13.04
CA THR A 295 0.67 -14.06 -12.41
C THR A 295 -0.77 -14.29 -12.85
N CYS A 296 -1.18 -15.55 -13.01
CA CYS A 296 -2.59 -15.83 -13.32
C CYS A 296 -3.48 -15.49 -12.10
N ASP A 297 -3.93 -14.24 -11.99
CA ASP A 297 -4.70 -13.72 -10.87
C ASP A 297 -5.85 -12.78 -11.31
N PHE A 298 -6.07 -12.68 -12.62
CA PHE A 298 -7.08 -11.83 -13.26
C PHE A 298 -6.78 -10.32 -13.16
N ARG A 299 -5.52 -9.96 -12.96
CA ARG A 299 -5.02 -8.58 -12.99
C ARG A 299 -4.04 -8.40 -14.15
N ASP A 300 -3.77 -7.14 -14.41
CA ASP A 300 -2.73 -6.67 -15.32
C ASP A 300 -1.65 -6.15 -14.39
N ASP A 301 -0.71 -7.01 -14.04
CA ASP A 301 0.33 -6.79 -13.03
C ASP A 301 1.46 -5.92 -13.60
N ASP A 302 1.70 -6.02 -14.91
CA ASP A 302 2.73 -5.23 -15.59
C ASP A 302 2.21 -3.92 -16.23
N CYS A 303 0.89 -3.73 -16.23
CA CYS A 303 0.17 -2.58 -16.76
C CYS A 303 0.32 -2.39 -18.29
N ASP A 304 0.52 -3.46 -19.06
CA ASP A 304 0.61 -3.39 -20.53
C ASP A 304 -0.76 -3.30 -21.24
N GLY A 305 -1.85 -3.47 -20.48
CA GLY A 305 -3.23 -3.42 -20.96
C GLY A 305 -3.80 -4.77 -21.39
N VAL A 306 -3.03 -5.84 -21.24
CA VAL A 306 -3.45 -7.24 -21.35
C VAL A 306 -3.49 -7.83 -19.94
N THR A 307 -4.36 -8.80 -19.71
CA THR A 307 -4.52 -9.42 -18.39
C THR A 307 -4.04 -10.86 -18.49
N ASP A 308 -3.16 -11.26 -17.57
CA ASP A 308 -2.55 -12.59 -17.48
C ASP A 308 -1.88 -13.04 -18.79
N GLU A 309 -1.19 -12.16 -19.53
CA GLU A 309 -0.51 -12.59 -20.76
C GLU A 309 0.58 -13.63 -20.47
N GLY A 310 0.61 -14.67 -21.29
CA GLY A 310 1.41 -15.87 -21.00
C GLY A 310 0.68 -16.93 -20.17
N PHE A 311 -0.49 -16.63 -19.59
CA PHE A 311 -1.44 -17.63 -19.04
C PHE A 311 -2.75 -17.68 -19.82
N ALA A 312 -3.17 -16.56 -20.40
CA ALA A 312 -4.31 -16.44 -21.30
C ALA A 312 -3.87 -16.12 -22.74
N THR A 313 -4.57 -16.71 -23.72
CA THR A 313 -4.42 -16.39 -25.14
C THR A 313 -5.73 -15.80 -25.66
N ASP A 314 -5.73 -14.54 -26.10
CA ASP A 314 -6.95 -13.80 -26.48
C ASP A 314 -8.02 -13.79 -25.36
N GLY A 315 -7.59 -13.66 -24.10
CA GLY A 315 -8.46 -13.70 -22.92
C GLY A 315 -9.07 -15.07 -22.61
N VAL A 316 -8.57 -16.15 -23.24
CA VAL A 316 -8.98 -17.52 -22.95
C VAL A 316 -7.83 -18.25 -22.28
N TYR A 317 -8.08 -18.74 -21.08
CA TYR A 317 -7.14 -19.59 -20.34
C TYR A 317 -7.23 -21.02 -20.87
N ASP A 318 -6.38 -21.37 -21.82
CA ASP A 318 -6.40 -22.68 -22.52
C ASP A 318 -5.23 -23.58 -22.17
N GLN A 319 -4.45 -23.20 -21.15
CA GLN A 319 -3.34 -23.97 -20.62
C GLN A 319 -3.82 -25.05 -19.67
N TYR A 320 -3.05 -26.13 -19.55
CA TYR A 320 -3.42 -27.30 -18.76
C TYR A 320 -3.65 -27.00 -17.26
N GLU A 321 -2.84 -26.11 -16.67
CA GLU A 321 -2.94 -25.70 -15.25
C GLU A 321 -3.92 -24.52 -15.02
N HIS A 322 -4.46 -23.94 -16.09
CA HIS A 322 -5.32 -22.76 -16.07
C HIS A 322 -6.54 -22.95 -16.97
N CYS A 323 -7.07 -24.15 -17.12
CA CYS A 323 -8.06 -24.42 -18.14
C CYS A 323 -9.43 -23.83 -17.79
N GLY A 324 -9.82 -22.79 -18.54
CA GLY A 324 -11.05 -22.03 -18.37
C GLY A 324 -10.99 -20.99 -17.25
N SER A 325 -9.98 -21.02 -16.38
CA SER A 325 -9.78 -20.12 -15.25
C SER A 325 -8.36 -20.28 -14.70
N CYS A 326 -7.82 -19.23 -14.06
CA CYS A 326 -6.60 -19.36 -13.28
C CYS A 326 -6.70 -20.48 -12.24
N PHE A 327 -5.57 -21.17 -12.07
CA PHE A 327 -5.35 -22.34 -11.21
C PHE A 327 -6.36 -23.50 -11.39
N ALA A 328 -7.06 -23.57 -12.52
CA ALA A 328 -7.92 -24.71 -12.86
C ALA A 328 -7.13 -25.78 -13.63
N SER A 329 -6.46 -26.67 -12.91
CA SER A 329 -5.74 -27.78 -13.52
C SER A 329 -6.67 -28.86 -14.07
N CYS A 330 -6.41 -29.34 -15.29
CA CYS A 330 -7.08 -30.54 -15.80
C CYS A 330 -6.57 -31.83 -15.16
N ALA A 331 -5.52 -31.79 -14.33
CA ALA A 331 -5.14 -32.91 -13.49
C ALA A 331 -6.21 -33.19 -12.42
N ASP A 332 -6.97 -32.17 -12.02
CA ASP A 332 -7.94 -32.24 -10.95
C ASP A 332 -9.37 -32.44 -11.49
N GLY A 333 -10.21 -33.11 -10.70
CA GLY A 333 -11.66 -33.15 -10.96
C GLY A 333 -12.17 -34.27 -11.87
N PHE A 334 -11.31 -35.18 -12.33
CA PHE A 334 -11.73 -36.34 -13.15
C PHE A 334 -11.36 -37.68 -12.49
N PRO A 335 -12.21 -38.21 -11.59
CA PRO A 335 -11.97 -39.52 -11.00
C PRO A 335 -11.84 -40.61 -12.07
N ASN A 336 -10.79 -41.42 -11.96
CA ASN A 336 -10.47 -42.54 -12.83
C ASN A 336 -10.11 -42.15 -14.28
N ALA A 337 -9.74 -40.90 -14.54
CA ALA A 337 -9.15 -40.49 -15.80
C ALA A 337 -7.65 -40.76 -15.77
N ALA A 338 -7.15 -41.45 -16.80
CA ALA A 338 -5.71 -41.71 -16.97
C ALA A 338 -5.01 -40.51 -17.61
N GLU A 339 -5.68 -39.86 -18.58
CA GLU A 339 -5.20 -38.67 -19.27
C GLU A 339 -6.34 -37.69 -19.44
N THR A 340 -6.04 -36.41 -19.25
CA THR A 340 -6.94 -35.29 -19.47
C THR A 340 -6.22 -34.23 -20.30
N ARG A 341 -6.99 -33.28 -20.84
CA ARG A 341 -6.42 -32.08 -21.44
C ARG A 341 -7.37 -30.90 -21.35
N CYS A 342 -6.83 -29.71 -21.56
CA CYS A 342 -7.65 -28.54 -21.82
C CYS A 342 -8.16 -28.55 -23.27
N LEU A 343 -9.46 -28.40 -23.46
CA LEU A 343 -10.08 -28.23 -24.78
C LEU A 343 -10.57 -26.79 -24.91
N ARG A 344 -10.04 -26.07 -25.89
CA ARG A 344 -10.55 -24.77 -26.32
C ARG A 344 -11.63 -24.94 -27.40
N ASP A 345 -12.78 -24.32 -27.17
CA ASP A 345 -13.89 -24.18 -28.11
C ASP A 345 -14.28 -22.70 -28.24
N GLY A 346 -13.67 -22.02 -29.20
CA GLY A 346 -13.82 -20.58 -29.39
C GLY A 346 -13.34 -19.77 -28.19
N ALA A 347 -14.26 -19.03 -27.57
CA ALA A 347 -14.01 -18.18 -26.40
C ALA A 347 -14.11 -18.93 -25.05
N ARG A 348 -14.15 -20.26 -25.07
CA ARG A 348 -14.24 -21.09 -23.87
C ARG A 348 -13.14 -22.12 -23.87
N ALA A 349 -12.64 -22.42 -22.69
CA ALA A 349 -11.76 -23.55 -22.45
C ALA A 349 -12.30 -24.34 -21.27
N TYR A 350 -12.22 -25.65 -21.34
CA TYR A 350 -12.66 -26.55 -20.28
C TYR A 350 -11.92 -27.87 -20.36
N CYS A 351 -11.74 -28.51 -19.20
CA CYS A 351 -11.06 -29.79 -19.12
C CYS A 351 -11.93 -30.92 -19.68
N VAL A 352 -11.28 -31.84 -20.40
CA VAL A 352 -11.91 -33.06 -20.91
C VAL A 352 -11.06 -34.28 -20.58
N VAL A 353 -11.71 -35.41 -20.35
CA VAL A 353 -11.09 -36.73 -20.25
C VAL A 353 -10.63 -37.16 -21.64
N GLU A 354 -9.38 -37.58 -21.79
CA GLU A 354 -8.88 -38.22 -23.01
C GLU A 354 -9.02 -39.73 -22.92
N SER A 355 -8.50 -40.31 -21.83
CA SER A 355 -8.51 -41.74 -21.55
C SER A 355 -8.82 -42.03 -20.08
N CYS A 356 -9.27 -43.25 -19.79
CA CYS A 356 -9.64 -43.69 -18.45
C CYS A 356 -8.67 -44.74 -17.93
N ASP A 357 -8.52 -44.80 -16.60
CA ASP A 357 -7.74 -45.82 -15.92
C ASP A 357 -8.23 -47.24 -16.27
N PRO A 358 -7.37 -48.27 -16.18
CA PRO A 358 -7.78 -49.65 -16.40
C PRO A 358 -9.00 -50.04 -15.56
N GLY A 359 -10.00 -50.63 -16.21
CA GLY A 359 -11.28 -50.97 -15.57
C GLY A 359 -12.34 -49.86 -15.63
N TYR A 360 -12.06 -48.74 -16.31
CA TYR A 360 -13.01 -47.67 -16.57
C TYR A 360 -13.12 -47.37 -18.06
N VAL A 361 -14.30 -46.91 -18.49
CA VAL A 361 -14.58 -46.46 -19.85
C VAL A 361 -15.09 -45.03 -19.86
N LYS A 362 -14.73 -44.29 -20.90
CA LYS A 362 -15.14 -42.91 -21.10
C LYS A 362 -16.63 -42.85 -21.48
N LEU A 363 -17.46 -42.31 -20.58
CA LEU A 363 -18.90 -42.17 -20.82
C LEU A 363 -19.20 -40.94 -21.70
N ASN A 364 -18.55 -39.83 -21.41
CA ASN A 364 -18.66 -38.57 -22.13
C ASN A 364 -17.34 -37.80 -22.03
N ALA A 365 -17.29 -36.56 -22.51
CA ALA A 365 -16.07 -35.75 -22.47
C ALA A 365 -15.55 -35.46 -21.05
N PHE A 366 -16.34 -35.72 -20.00
CA PHE A 366 -16.09 -35.25 -18.64
C PHE A 366 -16.06 -36.38 -17.60
N GLN A 367 -16.27 -37.64 -17.97
CA GLN A 367 -16.48 -38.71 -16.99
C GLN A 367 -15.94 -40.06 -17.45
N CYS A 368 -15.20 -40.70 -16.55
CA CYS A 368 -14.88 -42.12 -16.59
C CYS A 368 -15.81 -42.88 -15.66
N VAL A 369 -16.39 -43.98 -16.15
CA VAL A 369 -17.27 -44.86 -15.38
C VAL A 369 -16.72 -46.29 -15.35
N PRO A 370 -16.98 -47.07 -14.29
CA PRO A 370 -16.53 -48.46 -14.25
C PRO A 370 -16.96 -49.26 -15.47
N ASP A 371 -16.05 -50.06 -16.02
CA ASP A 371 -16.30 -50.99 -17.12
C ASP A 371 -16.99 -52.26 -16.60
N VAL A 372 -18.18 -52.08 -16.03
CA VAL A 372 -18.98 -53.20 -15.51
C VAL A 372 -19.65 -53.98 -16.64
N GLY A 373 -19.74 -53.42 -17.85
CA GLY A 373 -20.53 -53.95 -18.96
C GLY A 373 -22.02 -53.92 -18.61
N SER A 374 -22.86 -53.39 -19.49
CA SER A 374 -24.31 -53.37 -19.24
C SER A 374 -24.94 -54.73 -19.60
N VAL A 375 -24.51 -55.80 -18.95
CA VAL A 375 -24.96 -57.15 -19.29
C VAL A 375 -26.46 -57.30 -18.99
N CYS A 376 -27.20 -57.90 -19.91
CA CYS A 376 -28.64 -58.08 -19.85
C CYS A 376 -29.48 -56.79 -19.82
N GLN A 377 -28.90 -55.64 -20.17
CA GLN A 377 -29.68 -54.43 -20.45
C GLN A 377 -30.39 -54.56 -21.82
N PRO A 378 -31.69 -54.29 -21.94
CA PRO A 378 -32.37 -54.31 -23.23
C PRO A 378 -31.72 -53.35 -24.24
N CYS A 379 -31.63 -53.78 -25.50
CA CYS A 379 -31.05 -52.97 -26.57
C CYS A 379 -31.69 -53.26 -27.93
N SER A 380 -31.54 -52.30 -28.82
CA SER A 380 -31.85 -52.40 -30.25
C SER A 380 -30.60 -52.32 -31.13
N ILE A 381 -29.54 -51.66 -30.65
CA ILE A 381 -28.26 -51.49 -31.36
C ILE A 381 -27.09 -51.55 -30.38
N ALA A 382 -25.91 -51.94 -30.86
CA ALA A 382 -24.70 -52.07 -30.04
C ALA A 382 -24.29 -50.76 -29.32
N ALA A 383 -24.56 -49.60 -29.93
CA ALA A 383 -24.25 -48.29 -29.33
C ALA A 383 -25.02 -47.98 -28.03
N GLN A 384 -26.06 -48.76 -27.70
CA GLN A 384 -26.79 -48.65 -26.43
C GLN A 384 -26.14 -49.45 -25.30
N CYS A 385 -25.12 -50.25 -25.61
CA CYS A 385 -24.44 -51.12 -24.66
C CYS A 385 -23.16 -50.45 -24.16
N LEU A 386 -23.07 -50.31 -22.84
CA LEU A 386 -21.92 -49.71 -22.17
C LEU A 386 -20.80 -50.75 -22.04
N GLY A 387 -19.56 -50.31 -22.28
CA GLY A 387 -18.35 -51.12 -22.19
C GLY A 387 -17.64 -51.28 -23.55
N GLN A 388 -16.32 -51.43 -23.52
CA GLN A 388 -15.53 -51.63 -24.74
C GLN A 388 -15.83 -53.01 -25.34
N GLY A 389 -16.11 -53.06 -26.64
CA GLY A 389 -16.46 -54.30 -27.34
C GLY A 389 -17.82 -54.90 -26.94
N ALA A 390 -18.68 -54.13 -26.27
CA ALA A 390 -20.05 -54.53 -25.96
C ALA A 390 -20.89 -54.69 -27.24
N ALA A 391 -21.77 -55.69 -27.26
CA ALA A 391 -22.62 -55.98 -28.39
C ALA A 391 -24.09 -56.06 -27.97
N CYS A 392 -25.01 -55.77 -28.90
CA CYS A 392 -26.43 -56.04 -28.71
C CYS A 392 -26.74 -57.39 -29.36
N VAL A 393 -27.00 -58.40 -28.53
CA VAL A 393 -27.13 -59.80 -28.98
C VAL A 393 -28.58 -60.26 -28.85
N PRO A 394 -29.17 -60.85 -29.92
CA PRO A 394 -30.49 -61.45 -29.84
C PRO A 394 -30.46 -62.77 -29.05
N LEU A 395 -31.33 -62.87 -28.06
CA LEU A 395 -31.64 -64.06 -27.27
C LEU A 395 -33.08 -64.52 -27.52
N SER A 396 -33.47 -65.64 -26.91
CA SER A 396 -34.82 -66.21 -27.06
C SER A 396 -35.95 -65.29 -26.56
N ASP A 397 -35.63 -64.36 -25.66
CA ASP A 397 -36.56 -63.52 -24.89
C ASP A 397 -36.39 -62.01 -25.18
N GLY A 398 -35.57 -61.63 -26.16
CA GLY A 398 -35.32 -60.23 -26.50
C GLY A 398 -33.92 -60.00 -27.06
N SER A 399 -33.51 -58.74 -27.16
CA SER A 399 -32.14 -58.37 -27.51
C SER A 399 -31.52 -57.63 -26.35
N TYR A 400 -30.33 -58.07 -25.96
CA TYR A 400 -29.69 -57.63 -24.74
C TYR A 400 -28.23 -57.32 -24.95
N CYS A 401 -27.76 -56.32 -24.21
CA CYS A 401 -26.37 -55.96 -24.16
C CYS A 401 -25.54 -57.05 -23.51
N THR A 402 -24.40 -57.32 -24.10
CA THR A 402 -23.35 -58.20 -23.59
C THR A 402 -22.06 -57.42 -23.47
N ARG A 403 -21.10 -57.94 -22.71
CA ARG A 403 -19.75 -57.36 -22.62
C ARG A 403 -18.74 -58.29 -23.26
N SER A 404 -17.70 -57.70 -23.86
CA SER A 404 -16.57 -58.47 -24.38
C SER A 404 -15.88 -59.25 -23.26
N CYS A 405 -15.50 -60.49 -23.56
CA CYS A 405 -14.60 -61.31 -22.76
C CYS A 405 -13.30 -61.61 -23.51
N ALA A 406 -12.96 -60.80 -24.51
CA ALA A 406 -11.67 -60.84 -25.18
C ALA A 406 -10.52 -60.62 -24.16
N GLY A 407 -9.34 -61.13 -24.49
CA GLY A 407 -8.15 -60.98 -23.63
C GLY A 407 -8.22 -61.71 -22.29
N GLY A 408 -9.21 -62.58 -22.07
CA GLY A 408 -9.36 -63.35 -20.82
C GLY A 408 -10.11 -62.63 -19.71
N ALA A 409 -10.85 -61.55 -20.03
CA ALA A 409 -11.68 -60.87 -19.05
C ALA A 409 -12.75 -61.83 -18.49
N ALA A 410 -12.82 -61.94 -17.16
CA ALA A 410 -13.79 -62.80 -16.49
C ALA A 410 -15.22 -62.28 -16.73
N CYS A 411 -16.12 -63.19 -17.04
CA CYS A 411 -17.55 -62.89 -17.10
C CYS A 411 -18.14 -62.85 -15.68
N PRO A 412 -19.16 -62.01 -15.43
CA PRO A 412 -19.89 -62.02 -14.16
C PRO A 412 -20.49 -63.39 -13.87
N SER A 413 -20.78 -63.66 -12.60
CA SER A 413 -21.50 -64.86 -12.18
C SER A 413 -22.79 -65.04 -13.00
N GLY A 414 -23.03 -66.26 -13.50
CA GLY A 414 -24.18 -66.55 -14.37
C GLY A 414 -23.92 -66.33 -15.87
N PHE A 415 -22.73 -65.87 -16.26
CA PHE A 415 -22.34 -65.66 -17.66
C PHE A 415 -21.13 -66.50 -18.06
N ALA A 416 -21.11 -66.97 -19.30
CA ALA A 416 -20.00 -67.69 -19.91
C ALA A 416 -19.51 -66.97 -21.16
N CYS A 417 -18.19 -66.95 -21.36
CA CYS A 417 -17.57 -66.36 -22.53
C CYS A 417 -17.82 -67.25 -23.77
N GLN A 418 -18.51 -66.71 -24.78
CA GLN A 418 -18.90 -67.44 -25.99
C GLN A 418 -18.69 -66.58 -27.24
N ALA A 419 -18.35 -67.20 -28.37
CA ALA A 419 -18.31 -66.51 -29.65
C ALA A 419 -19.75 -66.24 -30.14
N VAL A 420 -20.03 -65.00 -30.52
CA VAL A 420 -21.35 -64.56 -30.98
C VAL A 420 -21.25 -64.09 -32.43
N GLU A 421 -22.13 -64.59 -33.29
CA GLU A 421 -22.18 -64.18 -34.69
C GLU A 421 -22.52 -62.70 -34.81
N GLY A 422 -21.66 -61.92 -35.48
CA GLY A 422 -21.81 -60.48 -35.65
C GLY A 422 -21.15 -59.61 -34.57
N ALA A 423 -20.64 -60.19 -33.48
CA ALA A 423 -19.76 -59.49 -32.54
C ALA A 423 -18.29 -59.61 -32.96
N ALA A 424 -17.51 -58.53 -32.77
CA ALA A 424 -16.08 -58.54 -33.10
C ALA A 424 -15.25 -59.40 -32.13
N ASP A 425 -15.68 -59.46 -30.87
CA ASP A 425 -15.04 -60.18 -29.78
C ASP A 425 -15.99 -61.25 -29.19
N PRO A 426 -15.47 -62.32 -28.54
CA PRO A 426 -16.30 -63.20 -27.74
C PRO A 426 -16.98 -62.40 -26.61
N GLN A 427 -18.22 -62.76 -26.31
CA GLN A 427 -19.09 -62.02 -25.40
C GLN A 427 -19.47 -62.86 -24.18
N CYS A 428 -19.69 -62.20 -23.04
CA CYS A 428 -20.29 -62.82 -21.87
C CYS A 428 -21.78 -63.05 -22.09
N MET A 429 -22.13 -64.30 -22.41
CA MET A 429 -23.49 -64.75 -22.67
C MET A 429 -24.10 -65.38 -21.41
N PRO A 430 -25.38 -65.13 -21.10
CA PRO A 430 -26.03 -65.74 -19.93
C PRO A 430 -26.06 -67.26 -20.10
N VAL A 431 -25.62 -68.00 -19.08
CA VAL A 431 -25.59 -69.48 -19.12
C VAL A 431 -27.01 -70.07 -19.26
N SER A 432 -28.03 -69.34 -18.78
CA SER A 432 -29.45 -69.65 -18.95
C SER A 432 -29.96 -69.48 -20.38
N GLY A 433 -29.25 -68.73 -21.23
CA GLY A 433 -29.71 -68.32 -22.57
C GLY A 433 -30.83 -67.27 -22.57
N SER A 434 -31.16 -66.71 -21.40
CA SER A 434 -32.22 -65.71 -21.20
C SER A 434 -31.72 -64.63 -20.26
N CYS A 435 -32.08 -63.38 -20.53
CA CYS A 435 -31.83 -62.26 -19.63
C CYS A 435 -33.05 -61.91 -18.77
N THR A 436 -34.20 -62.57 -18.97
CA THR A 436 -35.40 -62.37 -18.16
C THR A 436 -35.14 -62.78 -16.70
N CYS A 437 -35.46 -61.90 -15.75
CA CYS A 437 -35.33 -62.19 -14.33
C CYS A 437 -36.49 -63.07 -13.85
N ASP A 438 -36.25 -64.37 -13.76
CA ASP A 438 -37.21 -65.34 -13.23
C ASP A 438 -36.54 -66.39 -12.32
N ALA A 439 -37.30 -67.40 -11.88
CA ALA A 439 -36.81 -68.45 -11.00
C ALA A 439 -35.64 -69.28 -11.58
N SER A 440 -35.40 -69.22 -12.89
CA SER A 440 -34.29 -69.88 -13.59
C SER A 440 -33.01 -69.04 -13.63
N THR A 441 -33.06 -67.76 -13.25
CA THR A 441 -31.92 -66.82 -13.28
C THR A 441 -31.77 -66.00 -11.97
N PRO A 442 -31.69 -66.64 -10.79
CA PRO A 442 -31.75 -65.94 -9.50
C PRO A 442 -30.56 -65.00 -9.21
N ASP A 443 -29.41 -65.20 -9.86
CA ASP A 443 -28.17 -64.44 -9.64
C ASP A 443 -27.88 -63.41 -10.75
N LEU A 444 -28.85 -63.12 -11.61
CA LEU A 444 -28.66 -62.20 -12.74
C LEU A 444 -28.57 -60.75 -12.25
N SER A 445 -27.39 -60.13 -12.38
CA SER A 445 -27.18 -58.72 -12.08
C SER A 445 -27.22 -57.87 -13.35
N ARG A 446 -27.81 -56.68 -13.25
CA ARG A 446 -27.89 -55.68 -14.33
C ARG A 446 -27.29 -54.36 -13.86
N ALA A 447 -26.70 -53.60 -14.78
CA ALA A 447 -26.30 -52.23 -14.50
C ALA A 447 -27.56 -51.36 -14.29
N CYS A 448 -27.55 -50.52 -13.26
CA CYS A 448 -28.57 -49.51 -13.03
C CYS A 448 -27.93 -48.13 -13.07
N SER A 449 -28.67 -47.11 -13.50
CA SER A 449 -28.25 -45.73 -13.36
C SER A 449 -28.91 -45.09 -12.15
N VAL A 450 -28.13 -44.31 -11.41
CA VAL A 450 -28.65 -43.46 -10.34
C VAL A 450 -28.51 -42.03 -10.81
N THR A 451 -29.65 -41.36 -11.00
CA THR A 451 -29.67 -39.96 -11.42
C THR A 451 -29.94 -39.09 -10.20
N TYR A 452 -28.98 -38.23 -9.89
CA TYR A 452 -29.12 -37.18 -8.88
C TYR A 452 -29.75 -35.97 -9.57
N THR A 453 -30.92 -35.54 -9.09
CA THR A 453 -31.53 -34.29 -9.59
C THR A 453 -30.94 -33.11 -8.82
N PRO A 454 -30.64 -31.97 -9.48
CA PRO A 454 -29.89 -30.87 -8.86
C PRO A 454 -30.53 -30.22 -7.63
N SER A 455 -31.83 -30.44 -7.41
CA SER A 455 -32.57 -29.85 -6.29
C SER A 455 -32.40 -30.58 -4.96
N ASP A 456 -31.96 -31.85 -4.95
CA ASP A 456 -31.73 -32.58 -3.70
C ASP A 456 -30.72 -33.72 -3.88
N PRO A 457 -29.42 -33.50 -3.54
CA PRO A 457 -28.40 -34.55 -3.60
C PRO A 457 -28.61 -35.67 -2.57
N SER A 458 -29.52 -35.52 -1.59
CA SER A 458 -29.83 -36.55 -0.60
C SER A 458 -30.93 -37.52 -1.06
N LEU A 459 -31.61 -37.24 -2.19
CA LEU A 459 -32.69 -38.06 -2.75
C LEU A 459 -32.40 -38.49 -4.20
N PRO A 460 -31.43 -39.39 -4.42
CA PRO A 460 -31.20 -39.95 -5.75
C PRO A 460 -32.42 -40.73 -6.24
N SER A 461 -32.77 -40.53 -7.51
CA SER A 461 -33.69 -41.42 -8.22
C SER A 461 -32.89 -42.52 -8.91
N SER A 462 -33.06 -43.76 -8.45
CA SER A 462 -32.47 -44.93 -9.10
C SER A 462 -33.41 -45.42 -10.20
N THR A 463 -32.93 -45.44 -11.44
CA THR A 463 -33.66 -46.02 -12.57
C THR A 463 -32.85 -47.20 -13.11
N CYS A 464 -33.35 -48.40 -12.91
CA CYS A 464 -32.85 -49.57 -13.62
C CYS A 464 -33.63 -49.68 -14.94
N ALA A 465 -32.94 -49.72 -16.07
CA ALA A 465 -33.59 -49.92 -17.36
C ALA A 465 -33.85 -51.42 -17.56
N GLY A 466 -35.11 -51.83 -17.39
CA GLY A 466 -35.58 -53.21 -17.50
C GLY A 466 -35.78 -53.82 -16.12
#